data_AF-A0A800A8S5-F1
#
_entry.id   AF-A0A800A8S5-F1
#
_cell.length_a   1.000
_cell.length_b   1.000
_cell.length_c   1.000
_cell.angle_alpha   90.00
_cell.angle_beta   90.00
_cell.angle_gamma   90.00
#
_symmetry.space_group_name_H-M   'P 1'
#
loop_
_entity.id
_entity.type
_entity.pdbx_description
1 polymer ?
#
loop_
_entity_poly.entity_id
_entity_poly.type
_entity_poly.pdbx_seq_one_letter_code
_entity_poly.pdbx_strand_id
1 'polypeptide(L)'
;MKIGVLATGDVAVRAAHSLAAHPTVDEVVVVGSARSKNFPVVPTADGCDYLVGVGPQAPARARAQGVPLIWDGETSKEGVAVWGGSPQGLTLALAARESDPRLVAVAHPALVGGSDTRARFPQPVGTLDVADGTYAGKRLFVAQSPNSFASCLAVSAGRSVTIIDEGAFLSGIALAAGVDLVDEGPTPVWEEALPYLRATTEMGLVMAEEG
;
A
#
# COMPACT_ATOMS: atom_id res chain seq x y z
N MET A 1 -19.30 1.46 -5.55
CA MET A 1 -18.85 2.40 -4.51
C MET A 1 -18.37 3.71 -5.12
N LYS A 2 -18.65 4.84 -4.47
CA LYS A 2 -18.03 6.14 -4.75
C LYS A 2 -16.85 6.36 -3.83
N ILE A 3 -15.66 6.53 -4.39
CA ILE A 3 -14.41 6.69 -3.64
C ILE A 3 -13.86 8.10 -3.80
N GLY A 4 -13.59 8.77 -2.68
CA GLY A 4 -12.91 10.06 -2.66
C GLY A 4 -11.41 9.90 -2.40
N VAL A 5 -10.57 10.43 -3.29
CA VAL A 5 -9.11 10.42 -3.10
C VAL A 5 -8.67 11.76 -2.52
N LEU A 6 -8.06 11.72 -1.33
CA LEU A 6 -7.48 12.90 -0.69
C LEU A 6 -6.21 13.30 -1.45
N ALA A 7 -6.31 14.31 -2.31
CA ALA A 7 -5.22 14.71 -3.20
C ALA A 7 -3.93 15.08 -2.46
N THR A 8 -2.88 14.26 -2.63
CA THR A 8 -1.47 14.62 -2.41
C THR A 8 -0.53 13.63 -3.13
N GLY A 9 0.26 14.12 -4.09
CA GLY A 9 1.40 13.39 -4.68
C GLY A 9 1.05 12.25 -5.64
N ASP A 10 2.09 11.63 -6.19
CA ASP A 10 1.98 10.62 -7.24
C ASP A 10 1.27 9.34 -6.77
N VAL A 11 1.48 8.93 -5.52
CA VAL A 11 0.82 7.75 -4.93
C VAL A 11 -0.70 7.88 -4.99
N ALA A 12 -1.25 9.04 -4.61
CA ALA A 12 -2.69 9.28 -4.68
C ALA A 12 -3.22 9.27 -6.11
N VAL A 13 -2.44 9.79 -7.08
CA VAL A 13 -2.80 9.75 -8.51
C VAL A 13 -2.85 8.31 -9.02
N ARG A 14 -1.85 7.50 -8.67
CA ARG A 14 -1.81 6.07 -9.03
C ARG A 14 -2.97 5.32 -8.43
N ALA A 15 -3.25 5.53 -7.14
CA ALA A 15 -4.41 4.94 -6.47
C ALA A 15 -5.72 5.31 -7.16
N ALA A 16 -5.94 6.59 -7.50
CA ALA A 16 -7.14 7.05 -8.20
C ALA A 16 -7.35 6.36 -9.55
N HIS A 17 -6.27 6.19 -10.33
CA HIS A 17 -6.33 5.50 -11.62
C HIS A 17 -6.65 4.01 -11.48
N SER A 18 -6.10 3.33 -10.49
CA SER A 18 -6.38 1.92 -10.25
C SER A 18 -7.78 1.68 -9.73
N LEU A 19 -8.25 2.54 -8.81
CA LEU A 19 -9.63 2.51 -8.31
C LEU A 19 -10.63 2.75 -9.43
N ALA A 20 -10.35 3.66 -10.37
CA ALA A 20 -11.26 3.94 -11.47
C ALA A 20 -11.41 2.78 -12.47
N ALA A 21 -10.49 1.83 -12.45
CA ALA A 21 -10.58 0.59 -13.24
C ALA A 21 -11.14 -0.59 -12.41
N HIS A 22 -11.40 -0.40 -11.11
CA HIS A 22 -11.79 -1.46 -10.22
C HIS A 22 -13.28 -1.82 -10.36
N PRO A 23 -13.67 -3.10 -10.48
CA PRO A 23 -15.06 -3.48 -10.78
C PRO A 23 -16.11 -3.05 -9.74
N THR A 24 -15.71 -2.87 -8.48
CA THR A 24 -16.60 -2.48 -7.38
C THR A 24 -16.68 -0.97 -7.17
N VAL A 25 -15.91 -0.19 -7.92
CA VAL A 25 -15.83 1.27 -7.83
C VAL A 25 -16.57 1.89 -9.02
N ASP A 26 -17.66 2.59 -8.73
CA ASP A 26 -18.52 3.21 -9.75
C ASP A 26 -18.02 4.61 -10.11
N GLU A 27 -17.45 5.32 -9.13
CA GLU A 27 -17.03 6.71 -9.29
C GLU A 27 -15.80 7.01 -8.43
N VAL A 28 -14.81 7.68 -9.02
CA VAL A 28 -13.65 8.23 -8.30
C VAL A 28 -13.68 9.75 -8.41
N VAL A 29 -13.62 10.43 -7.27
CA VAL A 29 -13.51 11.89 -7.19
C VAL A 29 -12.25 12.29 -6.41
N VAL A 30 -11.72 13.45 -6.74
CA VAL A 30 -10.60 14.04 -6.00
C VAL A 30 -11.15 15.05 -5.01
N VAL A 31 -10.87 14.86 -3.72
CA VAL A 31 -11.43 15.68 -2.64
C VAL A 31 -10.42 16.75 -2.19
N GLY A 32 -10.86 18.00 -2.20
CA GLY A 32 -10.13 19.18 -1.72
C GLY A 32 -9.64 20.10 -2.84
N SER A 33 -8.69 20.98 -2.51
CA SER A 33 -8.17 21.99 -3.42
C SER A 33 -7.12 21.41 -4.38
N ALA A 34 -7.54 20.59 -5.33
CA ALA A 34 -6.69 20.01 -6.36
C ALA A 34 -7.05 20.52 -7.75
N ARG A 35 -6.22 20.18 -8.74
CA ARG A 35 -6.57 20.29 -10.16
C ARG A 35 -6.37 18.92 -10.79
N SER A 36 -7.42 18.38 -11.40
CA SER A 36 -7.36 17.12 -12.12
C SER A 36 -8.05 17.28 -13.47
N LYS A 37 -7.48 16.65 -14.50
CA LYS A 37 -8.09 16.54 -15.84
C LYS A 37 -8.83 15.22 -16.02
N ASN A 38 -8.53 14.22 -15.19
CA ASN A 38 -8.99 12.84 -15.34
C ASN A 38 -10.14 12.51 -14.40
N PHE A 39 -10.26 13.25 -13.29
CA PHE A 39 -11.23 12.99 -12.23
C PHE A 39 -11.93 14.28 -11.82
N PRO A 40 -13.24 14.25 -11.52
CA PRO A 40 -13.93 15.37 -10.91
C PRO A 40 -13.23 15.82 -9.63
N VAL A 41 -13.07 17.12 -9.45
CA VAL A 41 -12.55 17.70 -8.21
C VAL A 41 -13.71 18.29 -7.43
N VAL A 42 -13.89 17.85 -6.19
CA VAL A 42 -14.99 18.26 -5.31
C VAL A 42 -14.45 18.88 -4.02
N PRO A 43 -15.14 19.88 -3.44
CA PRO A 43 -14.67 20.55 -2.22
C PRO A 43 -14.85 19.68 -0.97
N THR A 44 -15.83 18.78 -0.97
CA THR A 44 -16.22 17.91 0.15
C THR A 44 -16.33 16.46 -0.32
N ALA A 45 -16.27 15.52 0.63
CA ALA A 45 -16.44 14.09 0.34
C ALA A 45 -17.92 13.66 0.34
N ASP A 46 -18.85 14.58 0.10
CA ASP A 46 -20.29 14.31 0.20
C ASP A 46 -20.69 13.17 -0.76
N GLY A 47 -21.34 12.15 -0.18
CA GLY A 47 -21.77 10.95 -0.91
C GLY A 47 -20.65 9.95 -1.25
N CYS A 48 -19.40 10.18 -0.82
CA CYS A 48 -18.37 9.14 -0.91
C CYS A 48 -18.61 8.07 0.16
N ASP A 49 -18.49 6.80 -0.22
CA ASP A 49 -18.57 5.67 0.70
C ASP A 49 -17.29 5.58 1.55
N TYR A 50 -16.14 5.76 0.89
CA TYR A 50 -14.83 5.74 1.51
C TYR A 50 -13.92 6.84 0.96
N LEU A 51 -12.95 7.22 1.79
CA LEU A 51 -11.82 8.02 1.39
C LEU A 51 -10.58 7.15 1.27
N VAL A 52 -9.68 7.53 0.37
CA VAL A 52 -8.34 6.98 0.24
C VAL A 52 -7.33 8.10 0.44
N GLY A 53 -6.33 7.89 1.29
CA GLY A 53 -5.39 8.96 1.64
C GLY A 53 -4.00 8.48 2.00
N VAL A 54 -3.03 9.39 1.78
CA VAL A 54 -1.60 9.17 2.01
C VAL A 54 -1.11 10.09 3.12
N GLY A 55 -0.22 9.58 3.97
CA GLY A 55 0.52 10.35 4.94
C GLY A 55 -0.25 10.71 6.22
N PRO A 56 0.43 11.33 7.19
CA PRO A 56 -0.04 11.44 8.58
C PRO A 56 -1.29 12.31 8.76
N GLN A 57 -1.60 13.18 7.80
CA GLN A 57 -2.75 14.09 7.85
C GLN A 57 -4.04 13.49 7.27
N ALA A 58 -3.97 12.37 6.53
CA ALA A 58 -5.14 11.77 5.90
C ALA A 58 -6.24 11.40 6.91
N PRO A 59 -5.95 10.79 8.08
CA PRO A 59 -6.97 10.48 9.10
C PRO A 59 -7.71 11.71 9.61
N ALA A 60 -6.99 12.81 9.89
CA ALA A 60 -7.61 14.05 10.36
C ALA A 60 -8.51 14.67 9.27
N ARG A 61 -8.07 14.63 8.01
CA ARG A 61 -8.86 15.10 6.86
C ARG A 61 -10.12 14.27 6.67
N ALA A 62 -10.02 12.94 6.74
CA ALA A 62 -11.16 12.05 6.58
C ALA A 62 -12.19 12.23 7.71
N ARG A 63 -11.72 12.35 8.95
CA ARG A 63 -12.57 12.67 10.10
C ARG A 63 -13.34 13.98 9.91
N ALA A 64 -12.69 15.02 9.39
CA ALA A 64 -13.35 16.30 9.12
C ALA A 64 -14.45 16.21 8.06
N GLN A 65 -14.42 15.18 7.21
CA GLN A 65 -15.46 14.89 6.22
C GLN A 65 -16.51 13.89 6.72
N GLY A 66 -16.27 13.21 7.84
CA GLY A 66 -17.16 12.17 8.37
C GLY A 66 -17.22 10.90 7.51
N VAL A 67 -16.21 10.64 6.68
CA VAL A 67 -16.15 9.47 5.78
C VAL A 67 -15.03 8.52 6.21
N PRO A 68 -15.27 7.19 6.28
CA PRO A 68 -14.23 6.22 6.63
C PRO A 68 -13.04 6.23 5.68
N LEU A 69 -11.84 5.96 6.20
CA LEU A 69 -10.57 6.07 5.45
C LEU A 69 -9.88 4.71 5.22
N ILE A 70 -9.37 4.53 4.00
CA ILE A 70 -8.33 3.57 3.63
C ILE A 70 -6.99 4.34 3.60
N TRP A 71 -6.01 3.87 4.36
CA TRP A 71 -4.82 4.64 4.71
C TRP A 71 -3.50 3.87 4.52
N ASP A 72 -2.44 4.57 4.14
CA ASP A 72 -1.07 4.04 4.04
C ASP A 72 -0.34 3.93 5.40
N GLY A 73 -0.95 4.48 6.46
CA GLY A 73 -0.35 4.53 7.78
C GLY A 73 -0.27 3.20 8.50
N GLU A 74 0.63 3.14 9.46
CA GLU A 74 1.03 1.92 10.16
C GLU A 74 0.03 1.42 11.22
N THR A 75 -0.74 2.32 11.82
CA THR A 75 -1.56 2.03 13.00
C THR A 75 -3.01 2.40 12.77
N SER A 76 -3.92 1.68 13.43
CA SER A 76 -5.33 2.04 13.45
C SER A 76 -5.52 3.41 14.08
N LYS A 77 -6.47 4.19 13.54
CA LYS A 77 -6.92 5.47 14.07
C LYS A 77 -8.44 5.55 13.95
N GLU A 78 -9.07 6.36 14.79
CA GLU A 78 -10.51 6.60 14.71
C GLU A 78 -10.91 7.09 13.30
N GLY A 79 -11.91 6.44 12.71
CA GLY A 79 -12.37 6.73 11.34
C GLY A 79 -11.58 6.05 10.23
N VAL A 80 -10.56 5.23 10.55
CA VAL A 80 -9.84 4.42 9.57
C VAL A 80 -10.47 3.03 9.50
N ALA A 81 -10.96 2.65 8.32
CA ALA A 81 -11.51 1.33 8.03
C ALA A 81 -10.41 0.33 7.67
N VAL A 82 -9.42 0.77 6.89
CA VAL A 82 -8.30 -0.08 6.47
C VAL A 82 -7.00 0.71 6.60
N TRP A 83 -5.97 0.12 7.19
CA TRP A 83 -4.64 0.75 7.28
C TRP A 83 -3.54 -0.18 6.79
N GLY A 84 -2.35 0.39 6.61
CA GLY A 84 -1.20 -0.36 6.11
C GLY A 84 -1.15 -0.49 4.60
N GLY A 85 -1.98 0.24 3.84
CA GLY A 85 -1.97 0.27 2.37
C GLY A 85 -0.70 0.92 1.81
N SER A 86 0.44 0.27 2.02
CA SER A 86 1.80 0.76 1.77
C SER A 86 2.71 -0.40 1.34
N PRO A 87 3.90 -0.12 0.78
CA PRO A 87 4.88 -1.16 0.48
C PRO A 87 5.25 -2.02 1.70
N GLN A 88 5.31 -1.44 2.90
CA GLN A 88 5.58 -2.18 4.14
C GLN A 88 4.43 -3.12 4.49
N GLY A 89 3.18 -2.64 4.44
CA GLY A 89 2.03 -3.51 4.70
C GLY A 89 1.84 -4.59 3.64
N LEU A 90 2.15 -4.28 2.37
CA LEU A 90 2.21 -5.27 1.30
C LEU A 90 3.25 -6.36 1.56
N THR A 91 4.44 -5.98 2.03
CA THR A 91 5.48 -6.92 2.42
C THR A 91 5.04 -7.81 3.59
N LEU A 92 4.32 -7.25 4.57
CA LEU A 92 3.75 -8.03 5.67
C LEU A 92 2.64 -8.98 5.19
N ALA A 93 1.81 -8.57 4.22
CA ALA A 93 0.81 -9.44 3.62
C ALA A 93 1.44 -10.61 2.85
N LEU A 94 2.56 -10.38 2.15
CA LEU A 94 3.34 -11.46 1.54
C LEU A 94 3.83 -12.44 2.61
N ALA A 95 4.41 -11.94 3.70
CA ALA A 95 4.90 -12.77 4.79
C ALA A 95 3.79 -13.55 5.50
N ALA A 96 2.59 -12.99 5.63
CA ALA A 96 1.44 -13.62 6.26
C ALA A 96 0.92 -14.87 5.49
N ARG A 97 1.25 -15.00 4.19
CA ARG A 97 0.96 -16.21 3.40
C ARG A 97 1.95 -17.35 3.64
N GLU A 98 3.07 -17.08 4.28
CA GLU A 98 4.11 -18.07 4.51
C GLU A 98 3.98 -18.70 5.91
N SER A 99 4.12 -20.02 5.99
CA SER A 99 4.07 -20.74 7.27
C SER A 99 5.31 -20.55 8.15
N ASP A 100 6.46 -20.23 7.54
CA ASP A 100 7.76 -20.00 8.20
C ASP A 100 8.54 -18.91 7.44
N PRO A 101 8.14 -17.62 7.54
CA PRO A 101 8.87 -16.52 6.90
C PRO A 101 10.20 -16.29 7.62
N ARG A 102 11.31 -16.47 6.89
CA ARG A 102 12.69 -16.34 7.39
C ARG A 102 13.31 -14.99 7.08
N LEU A 103 12.89 -14.37 5.98
CA LEU A 103 13.24 -13.01 5.59
C LEU A 103 11.98 -12.29 5.13
N VAL A 104 11.72 -11.13 5.72
CA VAL A 104 10.64 -10.23 5.32
C VAL A 104 11.31 -8.89 5.09
N ALA A 105 11.37 -8.45 3.84
CA ALA A 105 12.18 -7.29 3.47
C ALA A 105 11.48 -6.41 2.44
N VAL A 106 11.64 -5.10 2.60
CA VAL A 106 11.13 -4.10 1.66
C VAL A 106 12.26 -3.16 1.27
N ALA A 107 12.35 -2.89 -0.03
CA ALA A 107 13.18 -1.83 -0.58
C ALA A 107 12.28 -0.83 -1.30
N HIS A 108 12.38 0.45 -0.97
CA HIS A 108 11.56 1.47 -1.62
C HIS A 108 12.30 2.82 -1.68
N PRO A 109 12.15 3.63 -2.75
CA PRO A 109 12.93 4.87 -2.92
C PRO A 109 12.70 5.90 -1.80
N ALA A 110 11.49 5.93 -1.24
CA ALA A 110 11.10 6.84 -0.16
C ALA A 110 11.46 6.35 1.26
N LEU A 111 12.02 5.15 1.40
CA LEU A 111 12.45 4.64 2.70
C LEU A 111 13.90 5.02 2.96
N VAL A 112 14.26 5.05 4.24
CA VAL A 112 15.64 5.21 4.69
C VAL A 112 16.17 3.83 5.02
N GLY A 113 17.30 3.45 4.43
CA GLY A 113 17.99 2.21 4.75
C GLY A 113 18.95 2.36 5.94
N GLY A 114 19.49 1.23 6.38
CA GLY A 114 20.60 1.18 7.34
C GLY A 114 21.53 0.01 7.01
N SER A 115 22.57 -0.17 7.82
CA SER A 115 23.72 -1.01 7.49
C SER A 115 23.88 -2.22 8.42
N ASP A 116 22.80 -2.96 8.68
CA ASP A 116 22.82 -4.05 9.65
C ASP A 116 23.17 -5.39 8.99
N THR A 117 22.55 -5.68 7.84
CA THR A 117 22.76 -6.92 7.09
C THR A 117 22.50 -6.71 5.60
N ARG A 118 22.78 -7.72 4.77
CA ARG A 118 22.52 -7.69 3.33
C ARG A 118 21.31 -8.54 2.95
N ALA A 119 20.42 -7.99 2.14
CA ALA A 119 19.33 -8.71 1.51
C ALA A 119 19.48 -8.68 -0.01
N ARG A 120 19.12 -9.78 -0.67
CA ARG A 120 19.06 -9.86 -2.13
C ARG A 120 17.62 -9.73 -2.57
N PHE A 121 17.30 -8.58 -3.17
CA PHE A 121 16.08 -8.41 -3.94
C PHE A 121 16.33 -8.81 -5.41
N PRO A 122 15.30 -9.23 -6.15
CA PRO A 122 15.45 -9.42 -7.59
C PRO A 122 15.78 -8.11 -8.32
N GLN A 123 16.24 -8.24 -9.57
CA GLN A 123 16.49 -7.08 -10.42
C GLN A 123 15.18 -6.36 -10.74
N PRO A 124 15.18 -5.01 -10.88
CA PRO A 124 16.35 -4.13 -10.92
C PRO A 124 16.80 -3.56 -9.55
N VAL A 125 16.22 -4.01 -8.44
CA VAL A 125 16.60 -3.51 -7.10
C VAL A 125 17.95 -4.08 -6.66
N GLY A 126 18.14 -5.40 -6.82
CA GLY A 126 19.41 -6.06 -6.56
C GLY A 126 19.73 -6.23 -5.07
N THR A 127 21.03 -6.32 -4.75
CA THR A 127 21.48 -6.56 -3.36
C THR A 127 21.68 -5.23 -2.64
N LEU A 128 21.06 -5.08 -1.48
CA LEU A 128 21.09 -3.87 -0.66
C LEU A 128 21.48 -4.19 0.78
N ASP A 129 22.11 -3.21 1.43
CA ASP A 129 22.19 -3.17 2.89
C ASP A 129 20.80 -2.80 3.43
N VAL A 130 20.31 -3.60 4.37
CA VAL A 130 19.02 -3.42 5.02
C VAL A 130 19.21 -3.18 6.51
N ALA A 131 18.33 -2.34 7.08
CA ALA A 131 18.19 -2.16 8.52
C ALA A 131 17.14 -3.13 9.09
N ASP A 132 17.35 -3.59 10.32
CA ASP A 132 16.27 -4.20 11.09
C ASP A 132 15.26 -3.11 11.47
N GLY A 133 14.00 -3.35 11.12
CA GLY A 133 12.92 -2.39 11.28
C GLY A 133 11.68 -3.02 11.90
N THR A 134 10.78 -2.15 12.33
CA THR A 134 9.44 -2.56 12.75
C THR A 134 8.39 -1.72 12.05
N TYR A 135 7.28 -2.35 11.68
CA TYR A 135 6.08 -1.71 11.16
C TYR A 135 4.87 -2.43 11.76
N ALA A 136 4.03 -1.66 12.44
CA ALA A 136 2.90 -2.10 13.24
C ALA A 136 3.32 -3.13 14.31
N GLY A 137 4.51 -2.95 14.88
CA GLY A 137 5.12 -3.89 15.84
C GLY A 137 5.58 -5.23 15.22
N LYS A 138 5.46 -5.42 13.90
CA LYS A 138 5.98 -6.59 13.18
C LYS A 138 7.36 -6.28 12.63
N ARG A 139 8.26 -7.27 12.66
CA ARG A 139 9.62 -7.13 12.15
C ARG A 139 9.64 -7.22 10.63
N LEU A 140 10.41 -6.33 10.01
CA LEU A 140 10.78 -6.40 8.60
C LEU A 140 12.10 -5.67 8.39
N PHE A 141 12.85 -6.10 7.40
CA PHE A 141 14.05 -5.42 6.96
C PHE A 141 13.71 -4.32 5.97
N VAL A 142 14.33 -3.15 6.12
CA VAL A 142 14.04 -1.96 5.30
C VAL A 142 15.30 -1.46 4.63
N ALA A 143 15.21 -1.19 3.33
CA ALA A 143 16.25 -0.50 2.56
C ALA A 143 15.69 0.66 1.74
N GLN A 144 16.54 1.66 1.53
CA GLN A 144 16.33 2.65 0.49
C GLN A 144 16.71 2.02 -0.85
N SER A 145 15.78 2.03 -1.81
CA SER A 145 16.10 1.60 -3.17
C SER A 145 17.01 2.64 -3.85
N PRO A 146 18.04 2.23 -4.60
CA PRO A 146 18.96 3.14 -5.28
C PRO A 146 18.40 3.71 -6.59
N ASN A 147 17.23 3.24 -7.04
CA ASN A 147 16.56 3.66 -8.26
C ASN A 147 15.07 3.91 -7.99
N SER A 148 14.26 4.09 -9.05
CA SER A 148 12.82 4.33 -8.91
C SER A 148 12.00 3.09 -8.57
N PHE A 149 12.60 1.89 -8.55
CA PHE A 149 11.88 0.65 -8.29
C PHE A 149 11.79 0.36 -6.80
N ALA A 150 10.71 -0.30 -6.42
CA ALA A 150 10.51 -0.86 -5.10
C ALA A 150 10.38 -2.39 -5.20
N SER A 151 10.70 -3.07 -4.11
CA SER A 151 10.54 -4.52 -4.00
C SER A 151 10.00 -4.88 -2.62
N CYS A 152 8.97 -5.73 -2.61
CA CYS A 152 8.43 -6.39 -1.42
C CYS A 152 8.82 -7.87 -1.49
N LEU A 153 9.48 -8.40 -0.46
CA LEU A 153 10.08 -9.72 -0.46
C LEU A 153 9.70 -10.49 0.81
N ALA A 154 9.23 -11.72 0.63
CA ALA A 154 9.07 -12.71 1.69
C ALA A 154 9.76 -14.02 1.28
N VAL A 155 10.73 -14.50 2.08
CA VAL A 155 11.43 -15.77 1.83
C VAL A 155 11.11 -16.73 2.95
N SER A 156 10.64 -17.92 2.59
CA SER A 156 10.40 -19.05 3.48
C SER A 156 11.35 -20.21 3.18
N ALA A 157 11.20 -21.34 3.88
CA ALA A 157 12.09 -22.49 3.74
C ALA A 157 12.16 -23.08 2.32
N GLY A 158 11.07 -22.98 1.55
CA GLY A 158 10.92 -23.64 0.26
C GLY A 158 10.48 -22.74 -0.89
N ARG A 159 10.31 -21.43 -0.65
CA ARG A 159 10.06 -20.46 -1.71
C ARG A 159 10.40 -19.04 -1.32
N SER A 160 10.53 -18.19 -2.32
CA SER A 160 10.62 -16.74 -2.24
C SER A 160 9.47 -16.13 -3.03
N VAL A 161 8.71 -15.24 -2.40
CA VAL A 161 7.63 -14.48 -3.02
C VAL A 161 8.05 -13.01 -3.10
N THR A 162 7.95 -12.44 -4.29
CA THR A 162 8.39 -11.06 -4.53
C THR A 162 7.40 -10.31 -5.40
N ILE A 163 7.24 -9.02 -5.12
CA ILE A 163 6.59 -8.04 -6.00
C ILE A 163 7.58 -6.92 -6.27
N ILE A 164 7.75 -6.53 -7.53
CA ILE A 164 8.65 -5.46 -7.96
C ILE A 164 7.93 -4.59 -8.96
N ASP A 165 7.99 -3.28 -8.74
CA ASP A 165 7.51 -2.28 -9.70
C ASP A 165 8.14 -0.91 -9.44
N GLU A 166 7.78 0.09 -10.22
CA GLU A 166 8.07 1.50 -9.91
C GLU A 166 7.42 1.88 -8.57
N GLY A 167 8.16 2.58 -7.72
CA GLY A 167 7.81 2.76 -6.30
C GLY A 167 6.49 3.50 -6.08
N ALA A 168 6.23 4.56 -6.87
CA ALA A 168 4.97 5.28 -6.76
C ALA A 168 3.79 4.44 -7.29
N PHE A 169 3.99 3.66 -8.35
CA PHE A 169 3.00 2.70 -8.83
C PHE A 169 2.70 1.64 -7.77
N LEU A 170 3.72 0.94 -7.25
CA LEU A 170 3.57 -0.06 -6.19
C LEU A 170 2.84 0.50 -4.96
N SER A 171 3.23 1.69 -4.50
CA SER A 171 2.58 2.36 -3.36
C SER A 171 1.12 2.70 -3.65
N GLY A 172 0.82 3.17 -4.87
CA GLY A 172 -0.54 3.50 -5.28
C GLY A 172 -1.45 2.29 -5.33
N ILE A 173 -0.97 1.16 -5.87
CA ILE A 173 -1.71 -0.10 -5.88
C ILE A 173 -1.91 -0.64 -4.48
N ALA A 174 -0.85 -0.66 -3.65
CA ALA A 174 -0.95 -1.10 -2.26
C ALA A 174 -2.02 -0.31 -1.50
N LEU A 175 -2.10 1.01 -1.72
CA LEU A 175 -3.13 1.83 -1.10
C LEU A 175 -4.54 1.53 -1.66
N ALA A 176 -4.68 1.47 -2.98
CA ALA A 176 -5.98 1.26 -3.64
C ALA A 176 -6.60 -0.10 -3.30
N ALA A 177 -5.80 -1.15 -3.24
CA ALA A 177 -6.24 -2.52 -2.96
C ALA A 177 -6.89 -2.67 -1.58
N GLY A 178 -6.66 -1.73 -0.65
CA GLY A 178 -7.36 -1.71 0.63
C GLY A 178 -8.88 -1.54 0.51
N VAL A 179 -9.39 -1.08 -0.64
CA VAL A 179 -10.84 -0.96 -0.88
C VAL A 179 -11.58 -2.29 -0.79
N ASP A 180 -10.90 -3.41 -1.05
CA ASP A 180 -11.51 -4.74 -1.01
C ASP A 180 -11.63 -5.32 0.41
N LEU A 181 -11.17 -4.58 1.42
CA LEU A 181 -11.16 -5.04 2.82
C LEU A 181 -12.16 -4.28 3.71
N VAL A 182 -12.98 -3.39 3.15
CA VAL A 182 -13.73 -2.38 3.93
C VAL A 182 -14.96 -2.90 4.69
N ASP A 183 -15.30 -4.19 4.58
CA ASP A 183 -16.54 -4.77 5.12
C ASP A 183 -16.38 -5.47 6.49
N GLU A 184 -15.15 -5.65 7.00
CA GLU A 184 -14.88 -6.48 8.20
C GLU A 184 -14.58 -5.68 9.48
N GLY A 185 -14.81 -4.35 9.44
CA GLY A 185 -14.41 -3.44 10.50
C GLY A 185 -12.94 -3.00 10.35
N PRO A 186 -12.41 -2.20 11.30
CA PRO A 186 -11.05 -1.69 11.19
C PRO A 186 -10.02 -2.83 11.13
N THR A 187 -9.35 -2.99 9.98
CA THR A 187 -8.36 -4.06 9.76
C THR A 187 -7.07 -3.56 9.08
N PRO A 188 -5.89 -4.10 9.40
CA PRO A 188 -4.71 -3.89 8.58
C PRO A 188 -4.69 -4.80 7.35
N VAL A 189 -4.07 -4.36 6.26
CA VAL A 189 -4.00 -5.13 5.01
C VAL A 189 -3.33 -6.51 5.11
N TRP A 190 -2.50 -6.74 6.14
CA TRP A 190 -1.81 -8.03 6.33
C TRP A 190 -2.61 -9.05 7.15
N GLU A 191 -3.71 -8.65 7.79
CA GLU A 191 -4.61 -9.61 8.46
C GLU A 191 -5.50 -10.29 7.43
N GLU A 192 -6.01 -9.54 6.46
CA GLU A 192 -6.72 -10.05 5.28
C GLU A 192 -5.80 -10.18 4.06
N ALA A 193 -4.67 -10.86 4.24
CA ALA A 193 -3.60 -10.91 3.24
C ALA A 193 -4.02 -11.51 1.90
N LEU A 194 -4.86 -12.55 1.89
CA LEU A 194 -5.27 -13.22 0.64
C LEU A 194 -6.20 -12.35 -0.23
N PRO A 195 -7.31 -11.78 0.29
CA PRO A 195 -8.11 -10.81 -0.45
C PRO A 195 -7.27 -9.61 -0.91
N TYR A 196 -6.45 -9.05 -0.01
CA TYR A 196 -5.62 -7.88 -0.32
C TYR A 196 -4.64 -8.14 -1.47
N LEU A 197 -3.90 -9.26 -1.41
CA LEU A 197 -2.93 -9.59 -2.45
C LEU A 197 -3.60 -9.89 -3.79
N ARG A 198 -4.78 -10.51 -3.77
CA ARG A 198 -5.58 -10.68 -4.99
C ARG A 198 -5.91 -9.32 -5.61
N ALA A 199 -6.46 -8.40 -4.82
CA ALA A 199 -6.78 -7.04 -5.28
C ALA A 199 -5.53 -6.33 -5.85
N THR A 200 -4.37 -6.44 -5.21
CA THR A 200 -3.14 -5.84 -5.75
C THR A 200 -2.74 -6.43 -7.10
N THR A 201 -2.93 -7.74 -7.31
CA THR A 201 -2.61 -8.39 -8.59
C THR A 201 -3.61 -8.05 -9.69
N GLU A 202 -4.89 -7.94 -9.36
CA GLU A 202 -5.95 -7.54 -10.28
C GLU A 202 -5.78 -6.07 -10.72
N MET A 203 -5.24 -5.22 -9.84
CA MET A 203 -4.90 -3.83 -10.16
C MET A 203 -3.54 -3.66 -10.85
N GLY A 204 -2.79 -4.74 -11.09
CA GLY A 204 -1.65 -4.75 -12.01
C GLY A 204 -0.28 -5.05 -11.40
N LEU A 205 -0.16 -5.33 -10.10
CA LEU A 205 1.11 -5.82 -9.56
C LEU A 205 1.35 -7.26 -9.95
N VAL A 206 2.58 -7.57 -10.39
CA VAL A 206 2.98 -8.94 -10.70
C VAL A 206 3.71 -9.54 -9.51
N MET A 207 3.23 -10.69 -9.08
CA MET A 207 3.85 -11.49 -8.04
C MET A 207 4.62 -12.64 -8.68
N ALA A 208 5.91 -12.73 -8.37
CA ALA A 208 6.76 -13.83 -8.77
C ALA A 208 7.01 -14.75 -7.57
N GLU A 209 6.96 -16.06 -7.81
CA GLU A 209 7.29 -17.10 -6.84
C GLU A 209 8.45 -17.93 -7.39
N GLU A 210 9.50 -18.12 -6.59
CA GLU A 210 10.68 -18.94 -6.91
C GLU A 210 10.85 -20.01 -5.82
N GLY A 211 11.17 -21.26 -6.17
CA GLY A 211 11.33 -22.39 -5.24
C GLY A 211 12.39 -23.37 -5.68
#